data_AF-A0A4Q2YIX2-F1
#
_entry.id   AF-A0A4Q2YIX2-F1
#
_cell.length_a   1.000
_cell.length_b   1.000
_cell.length_c   1.000
_cell.angle_alpha   90.00
_cell.angle_beta   90.00
_cell.angle_gamma   90.00
#
_symmetry.space_group_name_H-M   'P 1'
#
loop_
_entity.id
_entity.type
_entity.pdbx_description
1 polymer ?
#
loop_
_entity_poly.entity_id
_entity_poly.type
_entity_poly.pdbx_seq_one_letter_code
_entity_poly.pdbx_strand_id
1 'polypeptide(L)'
;MYRFLPIVLLLVVSLGWGIWVGEDVHAFLGLSQVGLIGGMVLLVLGFALPRRVLRRVGLAVGVSGLLVSGYFIGDHRGTAAFNGCVLSGENVRQALADHRRRTGSFPAKLADLVQPLPGGRILRGSLLEYRRV
;
A
#
# COMPACT_ATOMS: atom_id res chain seq x y z
N MET A 1 -22.13 -17.34 -16.39
CA MET A 1 -21.57 -16.38 -15.42
C MET A 1 -20.04 -16.19 -15.50
N TYR A 2 -19.26 -17.16 -16.00
CA TYR A 2 -17.79 -17.13 -15.97
C TYR A 2 -17.08 -16.12 -16.90
N ARG A 3 -17.80 -15.45 -17.82
CA ARG A 3 -17.19 -14.54 -18.81
C ARG A 3 -16.69 -13.21 -18.22
N PHE A 4 -17.24 -12.78 -17.07
CA PHE A 4 -16.85 -11.51 -16.43
C PHE A 4 -15.86 -11.69 -15.27
N LEU A 5 -15.75 -12.90 -14.74
CA LEU A 5 -14.81 -13.25 -13.66
C LEU A 5 -13.36 -12.79 -13.93
N PRO A 6 -12.75 -13.02 -15.11
CA PRO A 6 -11.37 -12.61 -15.33
C PRO A 6 -11.18 -11.09 -15.38
N ILE A 7 -12.21 -10.36 -15.83
CA ILE A 7 -12.18 -8.89 -15.84
C ILE A 7 -12.24 -8.36 -14.42
N VAL A 8 -13.16 -8.88 -13.61
CA VAL A 8 -13.28 -8.48 -12.19
C VAL A 8 -11.99 -8.80 -11.43
N LEU A 9 -11.42 -9.99 -11.64
CA LEU A 9 -10.15 -10.37 -11.03
C LEU A 9 -9.03 -9.40 -11.41
N LEU A 10 -8.91 -9.05 -12.70
CA LEU A 10 -7.92 -8.09 -13.17
C LEU A 10 -8.07 -6.74 -12.48
N LEU A 11 -9.30 -6.20 -12.40
CA LEU A 11 -9.55 -4.90 -11.76
C LEU A 11 -9.18 -4.91 -10.27
N VAL A 12 -9.52 -5.98 -9.55
CA VAL A 12 -9.19 -6.14 -8.13
C VAL A 12 -7.67 -6.25 -7.92
N VAL A 13 -6.99 -7.06 -8.73
CA VAL A 13 -5.53 -7.23 -8.66
C VAL A 13 -4.82 -5.92 -9.01
N SER A 14 -5.28 -5.21 -10.04
CA SER A 14 -4.73 -3.91 -10.43
C SER A 14 -4.87 -2.87 -9.32
N LEU A 15 -6.03 -2.79 -8.67
CA LEU A 15 -6.24 -1.89 -7.55
C LEU A 15 -5.36 -2.26 -6.35
N GLY A 16 -5.33 -3.54 -5.98
CA GLY A 16 -4.51 -4.03 -4.87
C GLY A 16 -3.02 -3.81 -5.11
N TRP A 17 -2.54 -4.06 -6.32
CA TRP A 17 -1.16 -3.78 -6.72
C TRP A 17 -0.84 -2.28 -6.63
N GLY A 18 -1.73 -1.42 -7.13
CA GLY A 18 -1.58 0.03 -7.02
C GLY A 18 -1.42 0.48 -5.57
N ILE A 19 -2.31 0.02 -4.67
CA ILE A 19 -2.24 0.35 -3.23
C ILE A 19 -0.94 -0.17 -2.62
N TRP A 20 -0.57 -1.42 -2.88
CA TRP A 20 0.62 -2.03 -2.29
C TRP A 20 1.91 -1.32 -2.72
N VAL A 21 1.95 -0.82 -3.96
CA VAL A 21 3.05 -0.02 -4.50
C VAL A 21 3.05 1.38 -3.89
N GLY A 22 1.89 2.04 -3.80
CA GLY A 22 1.79 3.39 -3.22
C GLY A 22 2.20 3.44 -1.75
N GLU A 23 1.97 2.36 -1.00
CA GLU A 23 2.36 2.26 0.41
C GLU A 23 3.88 2.20 0.69
N ASP A 24 4.69 2.13 -0.37
CA ASP A 24 6.14 2.08 -0.25
C ASP A 24 6.77 3.47 -0.17
N VAL A 25 6.88 3.98 1.05
CA VAL A 25 7.46 5.31 1.35
C VAL A 25 8.95 5.44 0.96
N HIS A 26 9.64 4.32 0.70
CA HIS A 26 11.04 4.30 0.28
C HIS A 26 11.23 4.13 -1.23
N ALA A 27 10.15 3.95 -2.00
CA ALA A 27 10.23 3.82 -3.44
C ALA A 27 10.36 5.19 -4.15
N PHE A 28 11.37 5.98 -3.77
CA PHE A 28 11.78 7.15 -4.53
C PHE A 28 12.47 6.65 -5.81
N LEU A 29 11.81 6.80 -6.98
CA LEU A 29 12.35 6.44 -8.31
C LEU A 29 12.75 4.95 -8.48
N GLY A 30 11.95 4.02 -7.95
CA GLY A 30 12.20 2.57 -8.03
C GLY A 30 11.35 1.80 -9.06
N LEU A 31 11.62 0.49 -9.20
CA LEU A 31 10.93 -0.51 -10.06
C LEU A 31 9.38 -0.44 -10.05
N SER A 32 8.79 0.11 -8.99
CA SER A 32 7.35 0.39 -8.86
C SER A 32 6.82 1.37 -9.92
N GLN A 33 7.55 2.46 -10.18
CA GLN A 33 7.21 3.41 -11.23
C GLN A 33 7.44 2.80 -12.62
N VAL A 34 8.46 1.94 -12.77
CA VAL A 34 8.69 1.16 -14.00
C VAL A 34 7.54 0.19 -14.26
N GLY A 35 6.91 -0.38 -13.23
CA GLY A 35 5.72 -1.22 -13.37
C GLY A 35 4.47 -0.45 -13.79
N LEU A 36 4.27 0.77 -13.26
CA LEU A 36 3.20 1.68 -13.68
C LEU A 36 3.39 2.14 -15.13
N ILE A 37 4.61 2.57 -15.47
CA ILE A 37 5.02 2.96 -16.82
C ILE A 37 4.91 1.78 -17.78
N GLY A 38 5.37 0.60 -17.38
CA GLY A 38 5.28 -0.64 -18.15
C GLY A 38 3.83 -1.09 -18.38
N GLY A 39 2.97 -0.93 -17.37
CA GLY A 39 1.52 -1.12 -17.50
C GLY A 39 0.93 -0.18 -18.55
N MET A 40 1.25 1.12 -18.47
CA MET A 40 0.85 2.10 -19.49
C MET A 40 1.36 1.73 -20.89
N VAL A 41 2.62 1.29 -21.03
CA VAL A 41 3.21 0.87 -22.31
C VAL A 41 2.51 -0.36 -22.88
N LEU A 42 2.18 -1.36 -22.05
CA LEU A 42 1.43 -2.55 -22.47
C LEU A 42 -0.01 -2.22 -22.89
N LEU A 43 -0.62 -1.21 -22.27
CA LEU A 43 -1.93 -0.69 -22.63
C LEU A 43 -1.92 0.03 -23.99
N VAL A 44 -0.86 0.80 -24.28
CA VAL A 44 -0.62 1.44 -25.57
C VAL A 44 -0.33 0.39 -26.66
N LEU A 45 0.48 -0.63 -26.37
CA LEU A 45 0.74 -1.74 -27.28
C LEU A 45 -0.51 -2.58 -27.57
N GLY A 46 -1.37 -2.80 -26.57
CA GLY A 46 -2.66 -3.48 -26.73
C GLY A 46 -3.66 -2.74 -27.64
N PHE A 47 -3.43 -1.44 -27.87
CA PHE A 47 -4.22 -0.57 -28.74
C PHE A 47 -3.88 -0.72 -30.24
N ALA A 48 -2.69 -1.25 -30.57
CA ALA A 48 -2.18 -1.30 -31.95
C ALA A 48 -2.77 -2.42 -32.84
N LEU A 49 -3.70 -3.24 -32.34
CA LEU A 49 -4.28 -4.40 -33.06
C LEU A 49 -5.78 -4.20 -33.40
N PRO A 50 -6.24 -4.49 -34.65
CA PRO A 50 -7.51 -3.93 -35.14
C PRO A 50 -8.81 -4.67 -34.77
N ARG A 51 -9.91 -3.88 -34.85
CA ARG A 51 -11.38 -4.16 -34.91
C ARG A 51 -12.25 -4.35 -33.66
N ARG A 52 -11.72 -4.54 -32.44
CA ARG A 52 -12.51 -4.44 -31.17
C ARG A 52 -12.01 -3.33 -30.25
N VAL A 53 -11.55 -2.24 -30.85
CA VAL A 53 -10.76 -1.18 -30.22
C VAL A 53 -11.51 -0.56 -29.05
N LEU A 54 -12.72 -0.01 -29.23
CA LEU A 54 -13.46 0.71 -28.18
C LEU A 54 -13.65 -0.04 -26.85
N ARG A 55 -14.02 -1.32 -26.87
CA ARG A 55 -14.16 -2.12 -25.63
C ARG A 55 -12.81 -2.38 -24.95
N ARG A 56 -11.74 -2.55 -25.74
CA ARG A 56 -10.38 -2.73 -25.22
C ARG A 56 -9.82 -1.42 -24.69
N VAL A 57 -10.10 -0.29 -25.35
CA VAL A 57 -9.80 1.06 -24.85
C VAL A 57 -10.46 1.30 -23.51
N GLY A 58 -11.77 1.05 -23.39
CA GLY A 58 -12.50 1.27 -22.14
C GLY A 58 -11.95 0.42 -20.99
N LEU A 59 -11.65 -0.86 -21.25
CA LEU A 59 -11.03 -1.73 -20.26
C LEU A 59 -9.62 -1.26 -19.89
N ALA A 60 -8.82 -0.86 -20.88
CA ALA A 60 -7.48 -0.35 -20.71
C ALA A 60 -7.45 0.90 -19.82
N VAL A 61 -8.25 1.91 -20.18
CA VAL A 61 -8.41 3.14 -19.41
C VAL A 61 -8.94 2.84 -18.01
N GLY A 62 -9.89 1.91 -17.87
CA GLY A 62 -10.40 1.49 -16.56
C GLY A 62 -9.33 0.88 -15.67
N VAL A 63 -8.51 -0.03 -16.21
CA VAL A 63 -7.40 -0.66 -15.48
C VAL A 63 -6.33 0.35 -15.11
N SER A 64 -5.93 1.23 -16.04
CA SER A 64 -5.01 2.34 -15.75
C SER A 64 -5.54 3.24 -14.65
N GLY A 65 -6.81 3.63 -14.74
CA GLY A 65 -7.47 4.49 -13.77
C GLY A 65 -7.46 3.86 -12.37
N LEU A 66 -7.72 2.55 -12.27
CA LEU A 66 -7.65 1.83 -11.01
C LEU A 66 -6.22 1.68 -10.45
N LEU A 67 -5.23 1.48 -11.32
CA LEU A 67 -3.83 1.43 -10.89
C LEU A 67 -3.39 2.78 -10.31
N VAL A 68 -3.71 3.86 -11.00
CA VAL A 68 -3.38 5.22 -10.57
C VAL A 68 -4.12 5.58 -9.27
N SER A 69 -5.43 5.30 -9.19
CA SER A 69 -6.20 5.57 -7.98
C SER A 69 -5.72 4.73 -6.79
N GLY A 70 -5.43 3.43 -7.02
CA GLY A 70 -4.83 2.55 -6.04
C GLY A 70 -3.50 3.11 -5.52
N TYR A 71 -2.63 3.57 -6.43
CA TYR A 71 -1.37 4.20 -6.07
C TYR A 71 -1.56 5.42 -5.15
N PHE A 72 -2.43 6.36 -5.50
CA PHE A 72 -2.66 7.54 -4.65
C PHE A 72 -3.28 7.18 -3.30
N ILE A 73 -4.16 6.18 -3.25
CA ILE A 73 -4.70 5.67 -1.98
C ILE A 73 -3.57 5.09 -1.12
N GLY A 74 -2.71 4.26 -1.72
CA GLY A 74 -1.56 3.67 -1.04
C GLY A 74 -0.57 4.73 -0.54
N ASP A 75 -0.24 5.71 -1.38
CA ASP A 75 0.70 6.80 -1.08
C ASP A 75 0.20 7.68 0.07
N HIS A 76 -1.09 8.05 0.04
CA HIS A 76 -1.69 8.83 1.11
C HIS A 76 -1.64 8.07 2.44
N ARG A 77 -1.90 6.75 2.41
CA ARG A 77 -1.87 5.90 3.61
C ARG A 77 -0.46 5.62 4.09
N GLY A 78 0.49 5.37 3.19
CA GLY A 78 1.91 5.19 3.51
C GLY A 78 2.50 6.46 4.14
N THR A 79 2.18 7.62 3.57
CA THR A 79 2.60 8.93 4.11
C THR A 79 1.95 9.21 5.46
N ALA A 80 0.65 8.95 5.62
CA ALA A 80 -0.03 9.10 6.91
C ALA A 80 0.57 8.16 7.98
N ALA A 81 0.88 6.92 7.61
CA ALA A 81 1.53 5.95 8.49
C ALA A 81 2.92 6.44 8.93
N PHE A 82 3.73 6.90 7.97
CA PHE A 82 5.06 7.44 8.24
C PHE A 82 5.01 8.67 9.14
N ASN A 83 4.17 9.65 8.81
CA ASN A 83 3.99 10.85 9.62
C ASN A 83 3.46 10.51 11.03
N GLY A 84 2.58 9.52 11.14
CA GLY A 84 2.13 9.00 12.42
C GLY A 84 3.29 8.48 13.27
N CYS A 85 4.22 7.73 12.68
CA CYS A 85 5.42 7.26 13.39
C CYS A 85 6.31 8.42 13.85
N VAL A 86 6.51 9.43 13.00
CA VAL A 86 7.33 10.61 13.32
C VAL A 86 6.70 11.40 14.47
N LEU A 87 5.39 11.66 14.41
CA LEU A 87 4.68 12.49 15.39
C LEU A 87 4.41 11.77 16.71
N SER A 88 4.11 10.47 16.67
CA SER A 88 3.72 9.68 17.85
C SER A 88 4.82 8.78 18.38
N GLY A 89 6.03 8.84 17.82
CA GLY A 89 7.17 8.03 18.25
C GLY A 89 7.52 8.21 19.73
N GLU A 90 7.47 9.45 20.22
CA GLU A 90 7.72 9.75 21.63
C GLU A 90 6.63 9.16 22.54
N ASN A 91 5.36 9.18 22.12
CA ASN A 91 4.27 8.55 22.87
C ASN A 91 4.49 7.04 22.99
N VAL A 92 4.98 6.38 21.94
CA VAL A 92 5.37 4.96 21.98
C VAL A 92 6.50 4.72 22.97
N ARG A 93 7.51 5.58 22.99
CA ARG A 93 8.62 5.50 23.94
C ARG A 93 8.17 5.66 25.39
N GLN A 94 7.29 6.63 25.66
CA GLN A 94 6.72 6.86 26.98
C GLN A 94 5.89 5.67 27.44
N ALA A 95 5.02 5.14 26.58
CA ALA A 95 4.20 3.98 26.93
C ALA A 95 5.03 2.72 27.21
N LEU A 96 6.15 2.51 26.49
CA LEU A 96 7.11 1.46 26.80
C LEU A 96 7.78 1.66 28.17
N ALA A 97 8.16 2.89 28.49
CA ALA A 97 8.75 3.23 29.79
C ALA A 97 7.74 3.01 30.93
N ASP A 98 6.48 3.41 30.74
CA ASP A 98 5.41 3.22 31.73
C ASP A 98 5.01 1.76 31.91
N HIS A 99 5.04 0.97 30.84
CA HIS A 99 4.86 -0.48 30.95
C HIS A 99 5.99 -1.08 31.79
N ARG A 100 7.25 -0.71 31.51
CA ARG A 100 8.41 -1.20 32.28
C ARG A 100 8.38 -0.77 33.75
N ARG A 101 7.95 0.47 34.04
CA ARG A 101 7.78 0.94 35.43
C ARG A 101 6.74 0.11 36.20
N ARG A 102 5.68 -0.34 35.52
CA ARG A 102 4.59 -1.12 36.13
C ARG A 102 4.91 -2.61 36.28
N THR A 103 5.52 -3.23 35.28
CA THR A 103 5.72 -4.69 35.24
C THR A 103 7.17 -5.10 35.52
N GLY A 104 8.09 -4.14 35.63
CA GLY A 104 9.53 -4.39 35.77
C GLY A 104 10.22 -4.80 34.46
N SER A 105 9.49 -5.00 33.36
CA SER A 105 10.05 -5.50 32.09
C SER A 105 9.42 -4.83 30.87
N PHE A 106 10.09 -4.89 29.72
CA PHE A 106 9.49 -4.42 28.47
C PHE A 106 8.48 -5.45 27.94
N PRO A 107 7.41 -5.01 27.25
CA PRO A 107 6.40 -5.91 26.72
C PRO A 107 6.99 -6.88 25.69
N ALA A 108 6.36 -8.04 25.52
CA ALA A 108 6.81 -9.01 24.52
C ALA A 108 6.52 -8.54 23.09
N LYS A 109 5.40 -7.82 22.89
CA LYS A 109 5.00 -7.23 21.61
C LYS A 109 4.53 -5.80 21.81
N LEU A 110 4.71 -4.95 20.79
CA LEU A 110 4.13 -3.60 20.81
C LEU A 110 2.60 -3.62 20.95
N ALA A 111 1.93 -4.68 20.48
CA ALA A 111 0.48 -4.83 20.61
C ALA A 111 0.01 -4.95 22.08
N ASP A 112 0.91 -5.22 23.02
CA ASP A 112 0.60 -5.31 24.44
C ASP A 112 0.55 -3.91 25.11
N LEU A 113 0.87 -2.85 24.36
CA LEU A 113 0.69 -1.47 24.80
C LEU A 113 -0.79 -1.08 24.72
N VAL A 114 -1.25 -0.33 25.73
CA VAL A 114 -2.66 0.12 25.83
C VAL A 114 -3.04 1.12 24.73
N GLN A 115 -2.05 1.78 24.11
CA GLN A 115 -2.28 2.84 23.13
C GLN A 115 -2.27 2.32 21.69
N PRO A 116 -3.02 2.96 20.77
CA PRO A 116 -2.97 2.62 19.35
C PRO A 116 -1.56 2.88 18.79
N LEU A 117 -1.05 1.91 18.04
CA LEU A 117 0.26 2.00 17.42
C LEU A 117 0.17 2.79 16.10
N PRO A 118 1.07 3.77 15.87
CA PRO A 118 1.15 4.45 14.58
C PRO A 118 1.80 3.52 13.53
N GLY A 119 1.84 3.97 12.27
CA GLY A 119 2.56 3.24 11.21
C GLY A 119 1.77 2.13 10.52
N GLY A 120 0.47 2.00 10.80
CA GLY A 120 -0.40 1.02 10.13
C GLY A 120 -0.60 1.34 8.65
N ARG A 121 -0.40 0.32 7.80
CA ARG A 121 -0.65 0.35 6.35
C ARG A 121 -1.80 -0.63 6.01
N ILE A 122 -2.43 -0.49 4.85
CA ILE A 122 -3.56 -1.31 4.39
C ILE A 122 -3.09 -2.69 3.97
N LEU A 123 -2.14 -2.75 3.02
CA LEU A 123 -1.71 -4.02 2.41
C LEU A 123 -0.35 -4.47 2.91
N ARG A 124 0.50 -3.52 3.31
CA ARG A 124 1.77 -3.81 3.97
C ARG A 124 1.59 -3.86 5.49
N GLY A 125 2.45 -4.61 6.17
CA GLY A 125 2.52 -4.59 7.64
C GLY A 125 2.89 -3.20 8.18
N SER A 126 2.87 -3.04 9.51
CA SER A 126 3.25 -1.77 10.15
C SER A 126 4.67 -1.33 9.76
N LEU A 127 4.90 -0.02 9.70
CA LEU A 127 6.24 0.56 9.58
C LEU A 127 7.07 0.41 10.85
N LEU A 128 6.43 0.21 12.00
CA LEU A 128 7.11 0.01 13.28
C LEU A 128 7.56 -1.43 13.44
N GLU A 129 8.88 -1.62 13.49
CA GLU A 129 9.50 -2.88 13.88
C GLU A 129 9.93 -2.82 15.36
N TYR A 130 9.51 -3.82 16.14
CA TYR A 130 9.91 -3.97 17.53
C TYR A 130 10.86 -5.13 17.69
N ARG A 131 12.04 -4.84 18.24
CA ARG A 131 13.02 -5.85 18.62
C ARG A 131 13.34 -5.68 20.09
N ARG A 132 13.10 -6.74 20.86
CA ARG A 132 13.59 -6.84 22.23
C ARG A 132 15.06 -7.25 22.17
N VAL A 133 15.92 -6.43 22.76
CA VAL A 133 17.34 -6.71 22.96
C VAL A 133 17.54 -7.08 24.43
#